data_AF-A0A0M0L8H9-F1
#
_entry.id   AF-A0A0M0L8H9-F1
#
_cell.length_a   1.000
_cell.length_b   1.000
_cell.length_c   1.000
_cell.angle_alpha   90.00
_cell.angle_beta   90.00
_cell.angle_gamma   90.00
#
_symmetry.space_group_name_H-M   'P 1'
#
loop_
_entity.id
_entity.type
_entity.pdbx_description
1 polymer ?
#
loop_
_entity_poly.entity_id
_entity_poly.type
_entity_poly.pdbx_seq_one_letter_code
_entity_poly.pdbx_strand_id
1 'polypeptide(L)'
;MKFISQFNKLFFSLYTAFMLIFYVVYLWLDSYRFTPKNFMLSNNSPTESDFDRFSNLSQWTTNTGRMFLGLFLLTMVVCCYKRNLQNIKNFIITNIALFIGITIISTGVFFLTSSTFGNLIEPILIPIALLVLLVVYSLYLLTRKKYSQHDLL
;
A
#
# COMPACT_ATOMS: atom_id res chain seq x y z
N MET A 1 -31.04 2.54 -5.23
CA MET A 1 -30.05 1.55 -4.74
C MET A 1 -28.90 1.27 -5.72
N LYS A 2 -29.13 1.15 -7.03
CA LYS A 2 -28.07 0.91 -8.06
C LYS A 2 -26.97 1.99 -8.10
N PHE A 3 -27.32 3.27 -7.97
CA PHE A 3 -26.35 4.39 -8.07
C PHE A 3 -25.26 4.35 -6.97
N ILE A 4 -25.64 4.05 -5.72
CA ILE A 4 -24.70 3.96 -4.59
C ILE A 4 -23.73 2.77 -4.78
N SER A 5 -24.23 1.65 -5.31
CA SER A 5 -23.40 0.48 -5.62
C SER A 5 -22.39 0.78 -6.73
N GLN A 6 -22.81 1.47 -7.79
CA GLN A 6 -21.93 1.88 -8.88
C GLN A 6 -20.86 2.89 -8.41
N PHE A 7 -21.24 3.88 -7.60
CA PHE A 7 -20.30 4.84 -7.02
C PHE A 7 -19.23 4.15 -6.17
N ASN A 8 -19.64 3.23 -5.28
CA ASN A 8 -18.70 2.47 -4.46
C ASN A 8 -17.75 1.62 -5.32
N LYS A 9 -18.27 0.96 -6.37
CA LYS A 9 -17.45 0.16 -7.28
C LYS A 9 -16.41 1.01 -8.01
N LEU A 10 -16.81 2.17 -8.53
CA LEU A 10 -15.92 3.12 -9.19
C LEU A 10 -14.87 3.66 -8.22
N PHE A 11 -15.27 4.03 -7.00
CA PHE A 11 -14.37 4.49 -5.94
C PHE A 11 -13.28 3.45 -5.62
N PHE A 12 -13.65 2.20 -5.35
CA PHE A 12 -12.67 1.15 -5.05
C PHE A 12 -11.79 0.80 -6.26
N SER A 13 -12.33 0.90 -7.47
CA SER A 13 -11.55 0.69 -8.69
C SER A 13 -10.50 1.78 -8.89
N LEU A 14 -10.87 3.06 -8.73
CA LEU A 14 -9.95 4.18 -8.80
C LEU A 14 -8.88 4.09 -7.71
N TYR A 15 -9.29 3.81 -6.47
CA TYR A 15 -8.38 3.58 -5.36
C TYR A 15 -7.34 2.50 -5.69
N THR A 16 -7.78 1.34 -6.18
CA THR A 16 -6.91 0.23 -6.56
C THR A 16 -5.93 0.63 -7.67
N ALA A 17 -6.41 1.34 -8.70
CA ALA A 17 -5.58 1.84 -9.78
C ALA A 17 -4.48 2.79 -9.26
N PHE A 18 -4.84 3.76 -8.41
CA PHE A 18 -3.86 4.67 -7.82
C PHE A 18 -2.84 3.95 -6.95
N MET A 19 -3.26 3.01 -6.11
CA MET A 19 -2.35 2.20 -5.29
C MET A 19 -1.34 1.43 -6.15
N LEU A 20 -1.80 0.82 -7.25
CA LEU A 20 -0.92 0.12 -8.19
C LEU A 20 0.02 1.08 -8.91
N ILE A 21 -0.44 2.26 -9.33
CA ILE A 21 0.40 3.28 -9.96
C ILE A 21 1.51 3.72 -8.99
N PHE A 22 1.18 4.06 -7.75
CA PHE A 22 2.18 4.43 -6.75
C PHE A 22 3.16 3.30 -6.48
N TYR A 23 2.69 2.06 -6.45
CA TYR A 23 3.55 0.90 -6.27
C TYR A 23 4.51 0.68 -7.46
N VAL A 24 4.03 0.82 -8.70
CA VAL A 24 4.89 0.72 -9.90
C VAL A 24 5.93 1.85 -9.92
N VAL A 25 5.52 3.08 -9.60
CA VAL A 25 6.46 4.22 -9.49
C VAL A 25 7.49 3.97 -8.39
N TYR A 26 7.07 3.39 -7.26
CA TYR A 26 7.97 3.01 -6.18
C TYR A 26 9.00 1.97 -6.64
N LEU A 27 8.56 0.90 -7.31
CA LEU A 27 9.44 -0.14 -7.86
C LEU A 27 10.44 0.42 -8.86
N TRP A 28 9.98 1.33 -9.72
CA TRP A 28 10.83 2.01 -10.69
C TRP A 28 11.92 2.79 -9.95
N LEU A 29 11.56 3.66 -8.99
CA LEU A 29 12.52 4.44 -8.20
C LEU A 29 13.49 3.57 -7.38
N ASP A 30 13.02 2.49 -6.76
CA ASP A 30 13.88 1.55 -6.02
C ASP A 30 14.89 0.87 -6.95
N SER A 31 14.48 0.47 -8.15
CA SER A 31 15.38 -0.13 -9.14
C SER A 31 16.50 0.83 -9.53
N TYR A 32 16.21 2.12 -9.76
CA TYR A 32 17.24 3.13 -10.07
C TYR A 32 18.14 3.49 -8.89
N ARG A 33 17.69 3.27 -7.65
CA ARG A 33 18.49 3.51 -6.44
C ARG A 33 19.67 2.55 -6.34
N PHE A 34 19.56 1.34 -6.90
CA PHE A 34 20.59 0.29 -6.80
C PHE A 34 21.44 0.07 -8.06
N THR A 35 21.01 0.55 -9.23
CA THR A 35 21.84 0.60 -10.45
C THR A 35 23.26 1.17 -10.25
N PRO A 36 23.50 2.14 -9.35
CA PRO A 36 24.82 2.72 -9.20
C PRO A 36 25.84 1.89 -8.43
N LYS A 37 25.47 0.74 -7.83
CA LYS A 37 26.46 -0.15 -7.21
C LYS A 37 27.53 -0.58 -8.24
N ASN A 38 27.16 -0.63 -9.52
CA ASN A 38 28.07 -0.90 -10.63
C ASN A 38 28.88 0.34 -11.08
N PHE A 39 28.44 1.57 -10.77
CA PHE A 39 29.17 2.82 -11.06
C PHE A 39 30.16 3.18 -9.95
N MET A 40 29.80 2.96 -8.68
CA MET A 40 30.69 3.19 -7.54
C MET A 40 31.88 2.23 -7.47
N LEU A 41 31.79 1.08 -8.15
CA LEU A 41 32.88 0.10 -8.25
C LEU A 41 33.81 0.34 -9.44
N SER A 42 33.44 1.16 -10.44
CA SER A 42 34.24 1.35 -11.66
C SER A 42 34.96 2.70 -11.77
N ASN A 43 34.47 3.76 -11.11
CA ASN A 43 35.11 5.07 -11.15
C ASN A 43 35.70 5.46 -9.78
N ASN A 44 37.01 5.72 -9.77
CA ASN A 44 37.73 6.24 -8.62
C ASN A 44 37.16 7.61 -8.23
N SER A 45 36.56 7.66 -7.04
CA SER A 45 36.02 8.84 -6.33
C SER A 45 34.62 9.29 -6.77
N PRO A 46 33.60 9.18 -5.90
CA PRO A 46 32.26 9.70 -6.16
C PRO A 46 32.27 11.24 -6.24
N THR A 47 31.58 11.79 -7.24
CA THR A 47 31.45 13.24 -7.44
C THR A 47 30.32 13.80 -6.57
N GLU A 48 30.38 15.07 -6.15
CA GLU A 48 29.27 15.74 -5.42
C GLU A 48 27.93 15.64 -6.19
N SER A 49 27.97 15.74 -7.53
CA SER A 49 26.80 15.58 -8.39
C SER A 49 26.17 14.18 -8.35
N ASP A 50 26.96 13.15 -8.03
CA ASP A 50 26.44 11.80 -7.88
C ASP A 50 25.68 11.69 -6.55
N PHE A 51 26.25 12.21 -5.46
CA PHE A 51 25.59 12.25 -4.14
C PHE A 51 24.23 12.96 -4.18
N ASP A 52 24.14 14.08 -4.89
CA ASP A 52 22.87 14.82 -5.06
C ASP A 52 21.82 14.02 -5.84
N ARG A 53 22.23 13.23 -6.84
CA ARG A 53 21.29 12.37 -7.57
C ARG A 53 20.76 11.23 -6.70
N PHE A 54 21.62 10.61 -5.90
CA PHE A 54 21.22 9.56 -4.95
C PHE A 54 20.30 10.07 -3.86
N SER A 55 20.63 11.22 -3.27
CA SER A 55 19.82 11.81 -2.19
C SER A 55 18.42 12.14 -2.70
N ASN A 56 18.31 12.73 -3.90
CA ASN A 56 17.05 13.00 -4.56
C ASN A 56 16.26 11.72 -4.85
N LEU A 57 16.88 10.69 -5.46
CA LEU A 57 16.20 9.40 -5.72
C LEU A 57 15.68 8.77 -4.43
N SER A 58 16.49 8.75 -3.37
CA SER A 58 16.09 8.22 -2.06
C SER A 58 14.91 9.00 -1.46
N GLN A 59 14.89 10.33 -1.63
CA GLN A 59 13.79 11.17 -1.17
C GLN A 59 12.51 10.92 -1.97
N TRP A 60 12.60 10.75 -3.29
CA TRP A 60 11.46 10.39 -4.14
C TRP A 60 10.89 9.03 -3.76
N THR A 61 11.72 7.98 -3.61
CA THR A 61 11.26 6.65 -3.16
C THR A 61 10.52 6.73 -1.83
N THR A 62 11.09 7.46 -0.86
CA THR A 62 10.47 7.65 0.47
C THR A 62 9.14 8.39 0.36
N ASN A 63 9.07 9.45 -0.45
CA ASN A 63 7.85 10.22 -0.64
C ASN A 63 6.76 9.40 -1.34
N THR A 64 7.11 8.59 -2.33
CA THR A 64 6.16 7.68 -2.99
C THR A 64 5.60 6.65 -2.00
N GLY A 65 6.45 6.08 -1.14
CA GLY A 65 5.99 5.19 -0.05
C GLY A 65 5.03 5.89 0.92
N ARG A 66 5.31 7.15 1.27
CA ARG A 66 4.40 7.97 2.10
C ARG A 66 3.08 8.27 1.40
N MET A 67 3.09 8.55 0.10
CA MET A 67 1.86 8.77 -0.69
C MET A 67 0.99 7.51 -0.73
N PHE A 68 1.61 6.33 -0.91
CA PHE A 68 0.92 5.04 -0.84
C PHE A 68 0.23 4.85 0.52
N LEU A 69 0.95 5.08 1.62
CA LEU A 69 0.39 5.01 2.97
C LEU A 69 -0.73 6.05 3.19
N GLY A 70 -0.53 7.28 2.74
CA GLY A 70 -1.52 8.35 2.84
C GLY A 70 -2.82 8.01 2.13
N LEU A 71 -2.73 7.44 0.92
CA LEU A 71 -3.91 7.00 0.16
C LEU A 71 -4.64 5.85 0.86
N PHE A 72 -3.91 4.89 1.41
CA PHE A 72 -4.47 3.80 2.22
C PHE A 72 -5.22 4.35 3.44
N LEU A 73 -4.59 5.24 4.22
CA LEU A 73 -5.18 5.84 5.42
C LEU A 73 -6.42 6.67 5.11
N LEU A 74 -6.35 7.52 4.08
CA LEU A 74 -7.49 8.34 3.66
C LEU A 74 -8.69 7.47 3.30
N THR A 75 -8.45 6.42 2.52
CA THR A 75 -9.50 5.47 2.12
C THR A 75 -10.04 4.69 3.32
N MET A 76 -9.16 4.24 4.23
CA MET A 76 -9.54 3.57 5.47
C MET A 76 -10.47 4.45 6.33
N VAL A 77 -10.13 5.72 6.51
CA VAL A 77 -10.94 6.69 7.26
C VAL A 77 -12.30 6.88 6.59
N VAL A 78 -12.35 7.06 5.27
CA VAL A 78 -13.61 7.21 4.52
C VAL A 78 -14.51 5.98 4.69
N CYS A 79 -13.95 4.77 4.64
CA CYS A 79 -14.71 3.54 4.85
C CYS A 79 -15.21 3.39 6.30
N CYS A 80 -14.39 3.79 7.28
CA CYS A 80 -14.74 3.70 8.71
C CYS A 80 -15.70 4.79 9.17
N TYR A 81 -15.67 5.98 8.56
CA TYR A 81 -16.46 7.16 8.96
C TYR A 81 -17.97 6.86 9.02
N LYS A 82 -18.51 6.18 8.00
CA LYS A 82 -19.93 5.82 7.95
C LYS A 82 -20.29 4.61 8.82
N ARG A 83 -19.31 3.96 9.48
CA ARG A 83 -19.45 2.71 10.26
C ARG A 83 -20.24 1.61 9.53
N ASN A 84 -20.20 1.62 8.19
CA ASN A 84 -20.89 0.64 7.38
C ASN A 84 -19.99 -0.60 7.22
N LEU A 85 -20.39 -1.69 7.88
CA LEU A 85 -19.67 -2.97 7.84
C LEU A 85 -19.43 -3.47 6.41
N GLN A 86 -20.33 -3.20 5.47
CA GLN A 86 -20.14 -3.61 4.07
C GLN A 86 -18.98 -2.86 3.42
N ASN A 87 -18.84 -1.56 3.70
CA ASN A 87 -17.74 -0.75 3.15
C ASN A 87 -16.40 -1.16 3.76
N ILE A 88 -16.38 -1.43 5.08
CA ILE A 88 -15.19 -1.92 5.78
C ILE A 88 -14.80 -3.30 5.24
N LYS A 89 -15.76 -4.22 5.07
CA LYS A 89 -15.53 -5.54 4.49
C LYS A 89 -14.98 -5.45 3.07
N ASN A 90 -15.58 -4.62 2.21
CA ASN A 90 -15.10 -4.42 0.85
C ASN A 90 -13.67 -3.87 0.84
N PHE A 91 -13.38 -2.86 1.68
CA PHE A 91 -12.03 -2.31 1.83
C PHE A 91 -11.02 -3.38 2.27
N ILE A 92 -11.37 -4.22 3.25
CA ILE A 92 -10.52 -5.31 3.72
C ILE A 92 -10.23 -6.29 2.57
N ILE A 93 -11.26 -6.78 1.89
CA ILE A 93 -11.11 -7.74 0.79
C ILE A 93 -10.25 -7.16 -0.33
N THR A 94 -10.52 -5.91 -0.74
CA THR A 94 -9.74 -5.22 -1.78
C THR A 94 -8.27 -5.11 -1.39
N ASN A 95 -7.95 -4.71 -0.16
CA ASN A 95 -6.56 -4.57 0.25
C ASN A 95 -5.84 -5.92 0.45
N ILE A 96 -6.53 -6.96 0.92
CA ILE A 96 -5.96 -8.31 0.97
C ILE A 96 -5.55 -8.75 -0.44
N ALA A 97 -6.47 -8.64 -1.41
CA ALA A 97 -6.20 -9.00 -2.80
C ALA A 97 -5.04 -8.16 -3.38
N LEU A 98 -5.03 -6.86 -3.10
CA LEU A 98 -3.99 -5.93 -3.55
C LEU A 98 -2.62 -6.27 -2.96
N PHE A 99 -2.52 -6.56 -1.66
CA PHE A 99 -1.26 -6.90 -1.01
C PHE A 99 -0.73 -8.27 -1.44
N ILE A 100 -1.61 -9.25 -1.67
CA ILE A 100 -1.22 -10.52 -2.28
C ILE A 100 -0.65 -10.27 -3.69
N GLY A 101 -1.34 -9.47 -4.51
CA GLY A 101 -0.86 -9.11 -5.85
C GLY A 101 0.49 -8.40 -5.83
N ILE A 102 0.64 -7.40 -4.95
CA ILE A 102 1.92 -6.70 -4.74
C ILE A 102 3.03 -7.68 -4.33
N THR A 103 2.74 -8.62 -3.42
CA THR A 103 3.73 -9.61 -2.97
C THR A 103 4.16 -10.51 -4.12
N ILE A 104 3.21 -10.98 -4.95
CA ILE A 104 3.52 -11.80 -6.14
C ILE A 104 4.39 -11.01 -7.13
N ILE A 105 4.03 -9.75 -7.41
CA ILE A 105 4.82 -8.87 -8.28
C ILE A 105 6.21 -8.63 -7.68
N SER A 106 6.30 -8.36 -6.37
CA SER A 106 7.56 -8.18 -5.63
C SER A 106 8.46 -9.39 -5.79
N THR A 107 7.92 -10.60 -5.64
CA THR A 107 8.65 -11.85 -5.81
C THR A 107 9.18 -11.98 -7.24
N GLY A 108 8.37 -11.68 -8.25
CA GLY A 108 8.80 -11.67 -9.65
C GLY A 108 9.94 -10.68 -9.91
N VAL A 109 9.80 -9.45 -9.40
CA VAL A 109 10.84 -8.39 -9.51
C VAL A 109 12.11 -8.78 -8.75
N PHE A 110 11.99 -9.39 -7.57
CA PHE A 110 13.13 -9.89 -6.78
C PHE A 110 13.98 -10.90 -7.55
N PHE A 111 13.36 -11.78 -8.36
CA PHE A 111 14.11 -12.72 -9.19
C PHE A 111 14.75 -12.07 -10.42
N LEU A 112 14.20 -10.96 -10.91
CA LEU A 112 14.66 -10.26 -12.12
C LEU A 112 15.66 -9.13 -11.82
N THR A 113 15.74 -8.67 -10.58
CA THR A 113 16.52 -7.50 -10.17
C THR A 113 17.42 -7.84 -8.98
N SER A 114 18.41 -6.99 -8.72
CA SER A 114 19.28 -7.11 -7.54
C SER A 114 18.68 -6.47 -6.28
N SER A 115 17.43 -6.00 -6.33
CA SER A 115 16.76 -5.38 -5.18
C SER A 115 16.47 -6.44 -4.10
N THR A 116 16.59 -6.05 -2.84
CA THR A 116 16.22 -6.93 -1.73
C THR A 116 14.71 -7.03 -1.63
N PHE A 117 14.20 -8.24 -1.39
CA PHE A 117 12.75 -8.48 -1.25
C PHE A 117 12.11 -7.55 -0.20
N GLY A 118 12.81 -7.28 0.90
CA GLY A 118 12.35 -6.38 1.96
C GLY A 118 12.04 -4.97 1.48
N ASN A 119 12.83 -4.40 0.56
CA ASN A 119 12.59 -3.07 0.03
C ASN A 119 11.36 -3.04 -0.89
N LEU A 120 11.14 -4.11 -1.66
CA LEU A 120 10.02 -4.22 -2.58
C LEU A 120 8.68 -4.27 -1.84
N ILE A 121 8.63 -4.92 -0.68
CA ILE A 121 7.41 -5.03 0.15
C ILE A 121 7.28 -3.91 1.19
N GLU A 122 8.29 -3.04 1.35
CA GLU A 122 8.30 -1.98 2.36
C GLU A 122 7.01 -1.12 2.34
N PRO A 123 6.48 -0.69 1.17
CA PRO A 123 5.26 0.13 1.12
C PRO A 123 4.02 -0.52 1.73
N ILE A 124 3.97 -1.86 1.80
CA ILE A 124 2.81 -2.60 2.32
C ILE A 124 2.95 -3.04 3.77
N LEU A 125 4.13 -2.95 4.39
CA LEU A 125 4.35 -3.43 5.77
C LEU A 125 3.46 -2.72 6.80
N ILE A 126 3.46 -1.38 6.80
CA ILE A 126 2.62 -0.58 7.71
C ILE A 126 1.13 -0.76 7.37
N PRO A 127 0.69 -0.66 6.09
CA PRO A 127 -0.70 -0.95 5.72
C PRO A 127 -1.20 -2.33 6.15
N ILE A 128 -0.38 -3.38 6.09
CA ILE A 128 -0.75 -4.72 6.58
C ILE A 128 -1.06 -4.69 8.08
N ALA A 129 -0.18 -4.08 8.89
CA ALA A 129 -0.41 -3.98 10.34
C ALA A 129 -1.72 -3.26 10.66
N LEU A 130 -2.00 -2.15 9.96
CA LEU A 130 -3.24 -1.40 10.11
C LEU A 130 -4.46 -2.19 9.63
N LEU A 131 -4.32 -2.99 8.57
CA LEU A 131 -5.38 -3.84 8.06
C LEU A 131 -5.75 -4.92 9.08
N VAL A 132 -4.76 -5.52 9.76
CA VAL A 132 -5.00 -6.49 10.85
C VAL A 132 -5.77 -5.84 12.00
N LEU A 133 -5.37 -4.63 12.42
CA LEU A 133 -6.11 -3.88 13.44
C LEU A 133 -7.55 -3.60 13.00
N LEU A 134 -7.76 -3.27 11.73
CA LEU A 134 -9.09 -3.03 11.19
C LEU A 134 -9.96 -4.29 11.18
N VAL A 135 -9.37 -5.46 10.87
CA VAL A 135 -10.05 -6.75 10.96
C VAL A 135 -10.51 -7.00 12.40
N VAL A 136 -9.62 -6.83 13.39
CA VAL A 136 -9.97 -6.97 14.82
C VAL A 136 -11.09 -6.01 15.21
N TYR A 137 -11.00 -4.73 14.81
CA TYR A 137 -12.04 -3.74 15.06
C TYR A 137 -13.38 -4.13 14.44
N SER A 138 -13.38 -4.65 13.21
CA SER A 138 -14.61 -5.09 12.53
C SER A 138 -15.27 -6.28 13.24
N LEU A 139 -14.48 -7.23 13.75
CA LEU A 139 -14.97 -8.36 14.53
C LEU A 139 -15.60 -7.89 15.84
N TYR A 140 -14.96 -6.94 16.53
CA TYR A 140 -15.50 -6.34 17.74
C TYR A 140 -16.88 -5.67 17.51
N LEU A 141 -17.04 -4.91 16.42
CA LEU A 141 -18.32 -4.29 16.06
C LEU A 141 -19.43 -5.31 15.77
N LEU A 142 -19.09 -6.44 15.14
CA LEU A 142 -20.04 -7.52 14.86
C LEU A 142 -20.55 -8.16 16.15
N THR A 143 -19.66 -8.45 17.10
CA THR A 143 -20.01 -9.04 18.39
C THR A 143 -20.94 -8.10 19.18
N ARG A 144 -20.64 -6.79 19.23
CA ARG A 144 -21.48 -5.81 19.95
C ARG A 144 -22.89 -5.70 19.38
N LYS A 145 -23.04 -5.72 18.05
CA LYS A 145 -24.38 -5.69 17.42
C LYS A 145 -25.21 -6.92 17.78
N LYS A 146 -24.57 -8.09 17.85
CA LYS A 146 -25.25 -9.36 18.19
C LYS A 146 -25.75 -9.37 19.64
N TYR A 147 -24.97 -8.82 20.58
CA TYR A 147 -25.39 -8.69 21.98
C TYR A 147 -26.56 -7.72 22.15
N SER A 148 -26.51 -6.54 21.50
CA SER A 148 -27.59 -5.54 21.62
C SER A 148 -28.94 -6.01 21.04
N GLN A 149 -28.98 -7.03 20.20
CA GLN A 149 -30.23 -7.64 19.71
C GLN A 149 -30.74 -8.76 20.62
N HIS A 150 -29.88 -9.33 21.47
CA HIS A 150 -30.25 -10.37 22.43
C HIS A 150 -30.87 -9.80 23.72
N ASP A 151 -30.55 -8.56 24.08
CA ASP A 151 -31.11 -7.87 25.26
C ASP A 151 -32.50 -7.23 25.00
N LEU A 152 -33.03 -7.35 23.77
CA LEU A 152 -34.33 -6.80 23.36
C LEU A 152 -35.40 -7.89 23.10
N LEU A 153 -35.10 -9.15 23.44
CA LEU A 153 -36.00 -10.30 23.39
C LEU A 153 -36.16 -10.88 24.81
#